data_AF-A0A0F9BUQ8-F1
#
_entry.id   AF-A0A0F9BUQ8-F1
#
_cell.length_a   1.000
_cell.length_b   1.000
_cell.length_c   1.000
_cell.angle_alpha   90.00
_cell.angle_beta   90.00
_cell.angle_gamma   90.00
#
_symmetry.space_group_name_H-M   'P 1'
#
loop_
_entity.id
_entity.type
_entity.pdbx_description
1 polymer ?
#
loop_
_entity_poly.entity_id
_entity_poly.type
_entity_poly.pdbx_seq_one_letter_code
_entity_poly.pdbx_strand_id
1 'polypeptide(L)'
;PPIISVDTETVSLKDRRCIGIGFALNANEAVYFPTRPVPSKHLRLAWKLLAGPSLKVFHNAIYDLTAVLEYYLGGTAPLAPGLIEFVGPTFVGSKRHPLIADTATMGHVQGLPSVVLQDMSRAYISYDIQSIPDILPKGCTMLDIPQSVTARKCMEDCLATYRLYPQMGADAWWSPDSHTWRFSPNLVSGFDPGAPTSHTVTQAMKDCYQVDIRIMPLLMRMSQRGILLRPDLLKSWYKKLSEDQVFYEGVCEKEGFNPGSPQQVGFTLAARGSFLPFTKSKRQLRTGNDILTGLSDPMAIIVLKHREVTRLKSHYVVPWLGLDEDNVPHPHERAYTHLYLDTSTGRLKSSDRNLQNIPGIMREIFAPDTGTWSSLDDSQIEMRMLAHLSGDPVMLKAYEDGDDIHAATQMRLWPNTALDDKEVRRRVKVFNFEMTFGGG
;
A
#
# COMPACT_ATOMS: atom_id res chain seq x y z
N PRO A 1 -19.75 -4.76 24.76
CA PRO A 1 -18.42 -5.18 25.27
C PRO A 1 -17.48 -3.96 25.26
N PRO A 2 -16.53 -3.80 26.21
CA PRO A 2 -15.57 -2.69 26.18
C PRO A 2 -14.55 -2.83 25.04
N ILE A 3 -14.28 -4.06 24.61
CA ILE A 3 -13.38 -4.43 23.51
C ILE A 3 -14.16 -5.38 22.62
N ILE A 4 -14.00 -5.24 21.30
CA ILE A 4 -14.41 -6.21 20.29
C ILE A 4 -13.25 -6.39 19.32
N SER A 5 -13.08 -7.59 18.77
CA SER A 5 -12.28 -7.74 17.56
C SER A 5 -13.18 -7.70 16.34
N VAL A 6 -12.61 -7.32 15.20
CA VAL A 6 -13.31 -7.18 13.93
C VAL A 6 -12.45 -7.77 12.83
N ASP A 7 -13.09 -8.47 11.91
CA ASP A 7 -12.50 -9.02 10.70
C ASP A 7 -13.53 -8.93 9.56
N THR A 8 -13.07 -8.85 8.32
CA THR A 8 -13.94 -8.88 7.15
C THR A 8 -13.52 -9.91 6.14
N GLU A 9 -14.52 -10.52 5.51
CA GLU A 9 -14.31 -11.39 4.38
C GLU A 9 -14.67 -10.66 3.09
N THR A 10 -13.87 -10.90 2.05
CA THR A 10 -14.03 -10.28 0.72
C THR A 10 -14.07 -11.36 -0.36
N VAL A 11 -14.48 -11.03 -1.58
CA VAL A 11 -14.54 -12.01 -2.68
C VAL A 11 -13.15 -12.61 -2.96
N SER A 12 -12.12 -11.76 -3.00
CA SER A 12 -10.70 -12.16 -3.07
C SER A 12 -9.79 -10.98 -2.70
N LEU A 13 -8.48 -11.21 -2.61
CA LEU A 13 -7.50 -10.12 -2.43
C LEU A 13 -7.53 -9.06 -3.55
N LYS A 14 -7.98 -9.43 -4.76
CA LYS A 14 -8.10 -8.50 -5.89
C LYS A 14 -9.47 -7.82 -5.90
N ASP A 15 -10.51 -8.57 -5.59
CA ASP A 15 -11.89 -8.11 -5.53
C ASP A 15 -12.30 -7.95 -4.07
N ARG A 16 -12.08 -6.73 -3.55
CA ARG A 16 -12.26 -6.38 -2.14
C ARG A 16 -13.72 -6.14 -1.74
N ARG A 17 -14.69 -6.50 -2.59
CA ARG A 17 -16.11 -6.42 -2.23
C ARG A 17 -16.37 -7.25 -0.98
N CYS A 18 -16.78 -6.58 0.10
CA CYS A 18 -17.13 -7.21 1.37
C CYS A 18 -18.26 -8.24 1.20
N ILE A 19 -18.04 -9.47 1.67
CA ILE A 19 -19.02 -10.57 1.69
C ILE A 19 -19.52 -10.90 3.10
N GLY A 20 -18.83 -10.42 4.14
CA GLY A 20 -19.36 -10.35 5.49
C GLY A 20 -18.40 -9.77 6.52
N ILE A 21 -18.92 -9.54 7.71
CA ILE A 21 -18.21 -8.89 8.81
C ILE A 21 -18.31 -9.77 10.06
N GLY A 22 -17.17 -10.16 10.61
CA GLY A 22 -17.03 -10.92 11.83
C GLY A 22 -16.74 -10.04 13.04
N PHE A 23 -17.13 -10.51 14.22
CA PHE A 23 -16.80 -9.91 15.50
C PHE A 23 -16.53 -10.98 16.54
N ALA A 24 -15.47 -10.85 17.35
CA ALA A 24 -15.43 -11.50 18.65
C ALA A 24 -15.88 -10.54 19.74
N LEU A 25 -16.83 -10.99 20.55
CA LEU A 25 -17.41 -10.22 21.65
C LEU A 25 -16.67 -10.46 22.97
N ASN A 26 -15.98 -11.59 23.06
CA ASN A 26 -15.06 -11.98 24.11
C ASN A 26 -14.11 -13.08 23.56
N ALA A 27 -13.28 -13.67 24.43
CA ALA A 27 -12.29 -14.66 24.03
C ALA A 27 -12.87 -15.99 23.50
N ASN A 28 -14.18 -16.23 23.64
CA ASN A 28 -14.81 -17.52 23.32
C ASN A 28 -16.01 -17.39 22.37
N GLU A 29 -16.59 -16.20 22.22
CA GLU A 29 -17.79 -15.96 21.43
C GLU A 29 -17.49 -15.01 20.27
N ALA A 30 -17.79 -15.47 19.06
CA ALA A 30 -17.76 -14.68 17.85
C ALA A 30 -19.05 -14.84 17.04
N VAL A 31 -19.34 -13.83 16.22
CA VAL A 31 -20.52 -13.75 15.37
C VAL A 31 -20.14 -13.22 14.00
N TYR A 32 -20.75 -13.75 12.95
CA TYR A 32 -20.55 -13.34 11.57
C TYR A 32 -21.84 -12.81 10.94
N PHE A 33 -21.74 -11.67 10.27
CA PHE A 33 -22.83 -11.03 9.55
C PHE A 33 -22.52 -11.04 8.04
N PRO A 34 -23.11 -11.96 7.26
CA PRO A 34 -22.97 -11.94 5.80
C PRO A 34 -23.54 -10.65 5.22
N THR A 35 -22.86 -10.11 4.21
CA THR A 35 -23.34 -9.01 3.36
C THR A 35 -23.68 -9.51 1.96
N ARG A 36 -23.11 -10.63 1.54
CA ARG A 36 -23.33 -11.28 0.23
C ARG A 36 -23.25 -12.82 0.38
N PRO A 37 -23.83 -13.61 -0.55
CA PRO A 37 -24.75 -13.17 -1.61
C PRO A 37 -26.10 -12.71 -1.04
N VAL A 38 -26.49 -13.23 0.13
CA VAL A 38 -27.71 -12.82 0.86
C VAL A 38 -27.30 -12.07 2.13
N PRO A 39 -27.59 -10.76 2.24
CA PRO A 39 -27.30 -9.99 3.45
C PRO A 39 -28.04 -10.53 4.68
N SER A 40 -27.38 -10.47 5.83
CA SER A 40 -27.99 -10.81 7.12
C SER A 40 -29.14 -9.87 7.45
N LYS A 41 -30.29 -10.42 7.86
CA LYS A 41 -31.39 -9.63 8.46
C LYS A 41 -30.99 -8.86 9.72
N HIS A 42 -29.84 -9.20 10.31
CA HIS A 42 -29.29 -8.58 11.50
C HIS A 42 -28.10 -7.66 11.23
N LEU A 43 -27.80 -7.33 9.97
CA LEU A 43 -26.64 -6.51 9.60
C LEU A 43 -26.61 -5.15 10.31
N ARG A 44 -27.76 -4.58 10.67
CA ARG A 44 -27.87 -3.39 11.53
C ARG A 44 -27.13 -3.52 12.88
N LEU A 45 -26.97 -4.73 13.41
CA LEU A 45 -26.23 -4.98 14.66
C LEU A 45 -24.72 -4.86 14.46
N ALA A 46 -24.19 -5.35 13.33
CA ALA A 46 -22.78 -5.15 12.96
C ALA A 46 -22.43 -3.66 12.94
N TRP A 47 -23.28 -2.85 12.30
CA TRP A 47 -23.15 -1.41 12.26
C TRP A 47 -23.19 -0.76 13.66
N LYS A 48 -24.09 -1.20 14.54
CA LYS A 48 -24.13 -0.74 15.93
C LYS A 48 -22.88 -1.10 16.72
N LEU A 49 -22.30 -2.28 16.50
CA LEU A 49 -21.06 -2.70 17.17
C LEU A 49 -19.88 -1.82 16.75
N LEU A 50 -19.76 -1.56 15.45
CA LEU A 50 -18.70 -0.74 14.89
C LEU A 50 -18.84 0.75 15.24
N ALA A 51 -20.06 1.28 15.27
CA ALA A 51 -20.33 2.66 15.72
C ALA A 51 -20.25 2.81 17.24
N GLY A 52 -20.23 1.71 18.00
CA GLY A 52 -20.22 1.71 19.45
C GLY A 52 -18.91 2.23 20.05
N PRO A 53 -18.91 2.56 21.36
CA PRO A 53 -17.73 3.09 22.06
C PRO A 53 -16.70 2.03 22.44
N SER A 54 -16.88 0.78 22.01
CA SER A 54 -15.90 -0.29 22.20
C SER A 54 -14.57 0.08 21.53
N LEU A 55 -13.47 -0.39 22.09
CA LEU A 55 -12.20 -0.50 21.35
C LEU A 55 -12.37 -1.59 20.28
N LYS A 56 -12.06 -1.26 19.02
CA LYS A 56 -12.04 -2.22 17.92
C LYS A 56 -10.61 -2.70 17.70
N VAL A 57 -10.39 -3.99 17.87
CA VAL A 57 -9.10 -4.63 17.63
C VAL A 57 -9.15 -5.33 16.28
N PHE A 58 -8.20 -5.03 15.43
CA PHE A 58 -8.06 -5.64 14.12
C PHE A 58 -6.73 -6.38 14.02
N HIS A 59 -6.60 -7.14 12.94
CA HIS A 59 -5.34 -7.62 12.44
C HIS A 59 -5.23 -7.23 10.96
N ASN A 60 -4.42 -6.21 10.66
CA ASN A 60 -4.38 -5.49 9.39
C ASN A 60 -5.63 -4.62 9.11
N ALA A 61 -5.97 -3.78 10.10
CA ALA A 61 -7.16 -2.91 10.14
C ALA A 61 -7.49 -2.19 8.83
N ILE A 62 -6.47 -1.70 8.09
CA ILE A 62 -6.68 -0.91 6.88
C ILE A 62 -7.43 -1.70 5.80
N TYR A 63 -7.16 -3.00 5.69
CA TYR A 63 -7.85 -3.86 4.73
C TYR A 63 -9.34 -3.94 5.06
N ASP A 64 -9.66 -4.28 6.31
CA ASP A 64 -11.03 -4.42 6.79
C ASP A 64 -11.80 -3.11 6.71
N LEU A 65 -11.22 -2.05 7.24
CA LEU A 65 -11.83 -0.74 7.26
C LEU A 65 -12.11 -0.22 5.84
N THR A 66 -11.23 -0.53 4.88
CA THR A 66 -11.48 -0.23 3.46
C THR A 66 -12.64 -1.05 2.90
N ALA A 67 -12.67 -2.36 3.14
CA ALA A 67 -13.74 -3.23 2.65
C ALA A 67 -15.12 -2.84 3.22
N VAL A 68 -15.20 -2.54 4.52
CA VAL A 68 -16.46 -2.09 5.13
C VAL A 68 -16.87 -0.72 4.60
N LEU A 69 -15.91 0.18 4.42
CA LEU A 69 -16.16 1.50 3.86
C LEU A 69 -16.74 1.43 2.44
N GLU A 70 -16.13 0.65 1.55
CA GLU A 70 -16.61 0.49 0.18
C GLU A 70 -18.02 -0.11 0.14
N TYR A 71 -18.27 -1.09 1.01
CA TYR A 71 -19.61 -1.66 1.15
C TYR A 71 -20.65 -0.63 1.60
N TYR A 72 -20.26 0.25 2.55
CA TYR A 72 -21.11 1.34 3.01
C TYR A 72 -21.40 2.37 1.92
N LEU A 73 -20.36 2.86 1.24
CA LEU A 73 -20.48 3.87 0.18
C LEU A 73 -21.15 3.34 -1.09
N GLY A 74 -21.04 2.05 -1.38
CA GLY A 74 -21.66 1.40 -2.54
C GLY A 74 -23.20 1.35 -2.51
N GLY A 75 -23.85 2.05 -1.56
CA GLY A 75 -25.31 2.23 -1.51
C GLY A 75 -26.11 0.98 -1.12
N THR A 76 -25.45 -0.13 -0.80
CA THR A 76 -26.09 -1.40 -0.40
C THR A 76 -26.21 -1.57 1.11
N ALA A 77 -25.56 -0.72 1.91
CA ALA A 77 -25.69 -0.71 3.35
C ALA A 77 -27.01 -0.03 3.79
N PRO A 78 -27.66 -0.53 4.86
CA PRO A 78 -28.89 0.08 5.38
C PRO A 78 -28.66 1.54 5.79
N LEU A 79 -29.52 2.45 5.33
CA LEU A 79 -29.54 3.85 5.73
C LEU A 79 -29.79 3.94 7.25
N ALA A 80 -28.77 4.35 8.00
CA ALA A 80 -28.86 4.61 9.43
C ALA A 80 -28.32 6.03 9.72
N PRO A 81 -29.15 6.96 10.24
CA PRO A 81 -28.68 8.25 10.73
C PRO A 81 -27.56 8.05 11.77
N GLY A 82 -26.43 8.76 11.62
CA GLY A 82 -25.23 8.62 12.47
C GLY A 82 -24.15 7.67 11.94
N LEU A 83 -24.42 6.90 10.88
CA LEU A 83 -23.41 6.02 10.27
C LEU A 83 -22.33 6.76 9.47
N ILE A 84 -22.49 8.06 9.21
CA ILE A 84 -21.47 8.88 8.52
C ILE A 84 -20.20 9.06 9.39
N GLU A 85 -20.31 8.87 10.71
CA GLU A 85 -19.15 8.87 11.63
C GLU A 85 -18.39 7.53 11.66
N PHE A 86 -18.92 6.48 11.00
CA PHE A 86 -18.39 5.12 10.99
C PHE A 86 -16.96 4.99 10.44
N VAL A 87 -16.51 5.97 9.66
CA VAL A 87 -15.20 5.99 8.97
C VAL A 87 -14.29 7.12 9.48
N GLY A 88 -14.76 7.86 10.48
CA GLY A 88 -13.92 8.78 11.22
C GLY A 88 -13.24 8.05 12.37
N PRO A 89 -12.10 8.57 12.88
CA PRO A 89 -11.63 8.14 14.19
C PRO A 89 -12.80 8.31 15.15
N THR A 90 -13.24 7.22 15.79
CA THR A 90 -14.06 7.32 16.98
C THR A 90 -13.13 7.89 18.07
N PHE A 91 -12.80 9.18 17.98
CA PHE A 91 -12.39 10.01 19.12
C PHE A 91 -13.66 10.27 19.94
N VAL A 92 -14.32 9.20 20.37
CA VAL A 92 -15.56 9.30 21.14
C VAL A 92 -15.24 8.86 22.56
N GLY A 93 -15.14 9.83 23.45
CA GLY A 93 -14.98 9.63 24.88
C GLY A 93 -13.93 10.53 25.51
N SER A 94 -13.78 10.41 26.83
CA SER A 94 -12.80 11.11 27.65
C SER A 94 -11.35 10.61 27.48
N LYS A 95 -11.13 9.58 26.66
CA LYS A 95 -9.81 9.00 26.40
C LYS A 95 -9.06 9.83 25.36
N ARG A 96 -7.78 10.12 25.63
CA ARG A 96 -6.89 10.88 24.73
C ARG A 96 -6.32 10.06 23.55
N HIS A 97 -6.81 8.84 23.30
CA HIS A 97 -6.29 7.95 22.25
C HIS A 97 -7.41 7.30 21.42
N PRO A 98 -7.14 6.86 20.17
CA PRO A 98 -8.13 6.25 19.29
C PRO A 98 -8.75 4.97 19.86
N LEU A 99 -10.02 4.71 19.51
CA LEU A 99 -10.74 3.46 19.80
C LEU A 99 -10.46 2.36 18.75
N ILE A 100 -9.24 2.33 18.23
CA ILE A 100 -8.77 1.33 17.27
C ILE A 100 -7.42 0.79 17.77
N ALA A 101 -7.21 -0.51 17.64
CA ALA A 101 -5.94 -1.17 17.82
C ALA A 101 -5.70 -2.15 16.68
N ASP A 102 -4.45 -2.34 16.30
CA ASP A 102 -4.07 -3.27 15.23
C ASP A 102 -2.88 -4.15 15.64
N THR A 103 -3.12 -5.46 15.70
CA THR A 103 -2.10 -6.43 16.17
C THR A 103 -0.99 -6.67 15.14
N ALA A 104 -1.28 -6.52 13.85
CA ALA A 104 -0.27 -6.59 12.79
C ALA A 104 0.73 -5.42 12.90
N THR A 105 0.24 -4.20 13.10
CA THR A 105 1.07 -3.00 13.33
C THR A 105 1.93 -3.16 14.58
N MET A 106 1.35 -3.68 15.68
CA MET A 106 2.14 -4.01 16.89
C MET A 106 3.27 -5.00 16.59
N GLY A 107 3.02 -6.01 15.75
CA GLY A 107 4.02 -7.00 15.34
C GLY A 107 5.11 -6.41 14.46
N HIS A 108 4.75 -5.58 13.49
CA HIS A 108 5.70 -4.90 12.60
C HIS A 108 6.63 -3.96 13.37
N VAL A 109 6.10 -3.12 14.24
CA VAL A 109 6.87 -2.17 15.04
C VAL A 109 7.89 -2.87 15.95
N GLN A 110 7.55 -4.06 16.43
CA GLN A 110 8.46 -4.88 17.23
C GLN A 110 9.48 -5.69 16.41
N GLY A 111 9.32 -5.74 15.08
CA GLY A 111 10.13 -6.60 14.22
C GLY A 111 9.94 -8.09 14.51
N LEU A 112 8.69 -8.52 14.75
CA LEU A 112 8.41 -9.94 14.99
C LEU A 112 8.74 -10.80 13.75
N PRO A 113 9.13 -12.08 13.94
CA PRO A 113 9.55 -12.95 12.83
C PRO A 113 8.48 -13.15 11.76
N SER A 114 7.21 -13.17 12.16
CA SER A 114 6.05 -13.16 11.29
C SER A 114 4.98 -12.26 11.88
N VAL A 115 4.26 -11.59 10.99
CA VAL A 115 3.10 -10.75 11.31
C VAL A 115 1.81 -11.34 10.73
N VAL A 116 1.86 -12.57 10.21
CA VAL A 116 0.69 -13.28 9.70
C VAL A 116 -0.11 -13.79 10.89
N LEU A 117 -1.44 -13.55 10.91
CA LEU A 117 -2.29 -13.90 12.05
C LEU A 117 -2.17 -15.37 12.46
N GLN A 118 -2.13 -16.30 11.50
CA GLN A 118 -2.01 -17.74 11.74
C GLN A 118 -0.72 -18.05 12.51
N ASP A 119 0.41 -17.50 12.07
CA ASP A 119 1.71 -17.71 12.70
C ASP A 119 1.74 -17.10 14.11
N MET A 120 1.25 -15.86 14.25
CA MET A 120 1.18 -15.17 15.55
C MET A 120 0.24 -15.90 16.52
N SER A 121 -0.91 -16.33 16.04
CA SER A 121 -1.92 -17.05 16.83
C SER A 121 -1.35 -18.38 17.34
N ARG A 122 -0.69 -19.13 16.47
CA ARG A 122 -0.04 -20.38 16.84
C ARG A 122 1.13 -20.16 17.81
N ALA A 123 1.96 -19.16 17.56
CA ALA A 123 3.19 -18.92 18.32
C ALA A 123 2.93 -18.34 19.72
N TYR A 124 2.01 -17.38 19.84
CA TYR A 124 1.90 -16.54 21.03
C TYR A 124 0.69 -16.86 21.91
N ILE A 125 -0.36 -17.48 21.37
CA ILE A 125 -1.57 -17.82 22.13
C ILE A 125 -1.99 -19.30 21.98
N SER A 126 -1.15 -20.12 21.34
CA SER A 126 -1.39 -21.56 21.12
C SER A 126 -2.77 -21.86 20.54
N TYR A 127 -3.22 -21.02 19.61
CA TYR A 127 -4.52 -21.16 18.97
C TYR A 127 -4.32 -21.33 17.46
N ASP A 128 -4.66 -22.50 16.95
CA ASP A 128 -4.53 -22.81 15.52
C ASP A 128 -5.79 -22.40 14.79
N ILE A 129 -5.62 -21.67 13.69
CA ILE A 129 -6.68 -21.15 12.85
C ILE A 129 -6.35 -21.47 11.39
N GLN A 130 -7.38 -21.61 10.57
CA GLN A 130 -7.19 -21.96 9.16
C GLN A 130 -6.59 -20.76 8.39
N SER A 131 -5.88 -21.06 7.30
CA SER A 131 -5.45 -20.09 6.30
C SER A 131 -6.38 -20.13 5.08
N ILE A 132 -6.30 -19.14 4.18
CA ILE A 132 -7.10 -19.13 2.94
C ILE A 132 -6.84 -20.38 2.08
N PRO A 133 -5.57 -20.81 1.84
CA PRO A 133 -5.30 -22.05 1.11
C PRO A 133 -5.93 -23.32 1.72
N ASP A 134 -6.20 -23.35 3.02
CA ASP A 134 -6.79 -24.53 3.68
C ASP A 134 -8.28 -24.68 3.37
N ILE A 135 -8.96 -23.58 3.04
CA ILE A 135 -10.42 -23.56 2.83
C ILE A 135 -10.82 -23.25 1.39
N LEU A 136 -9.93 -22.63 0.61
CA LEU A 136 -10.24 -22.10 -0.71
C LEU A 136 -9.51 -22.91 -1.81
N PRO A 137 -10.24 -23.66 -2.66
CA PRO A 137 -9.65 -24.36 -3.78
C PRO A 137 -8.97 -23.41 -4.78
N LYS A 138 -7.95 -23.90 -5.47
CA LYS A 138 -7.20 -23.10 -6.45
C LYS A 138 -8.12 -22.64 -7.59
N GLY A 139 -8.15 -21.32 -7.82
CA GLY A 139 -8.95 -20.70 -8.88
C GLY A 139 -10.37 -20.32 -8.45
N CYS A 140 -10.77 -20.64 -7.21
CA CYS A 140 -12.04 -20.22 -6.62
C CYS A 140 -11.91 -18.89 -5.87
N THR A 141 -13.06 -18.29 -5.59
CA THR A 141 -13.27 -17.11 -4.72
C THR A 141 -14.00 -17.51 -3.45
N MET A 142 -14.02 -16.63 -2.45
CA MET A 142 -14.74 -16.90 -1.19
C MET A 142 -16.26 -17.04 -1.37
N LEU A 143 -16.80 -16.66 -2.54
CA LEU A 143 -18.20 -16.87 -2.91
C LEU A 143 -18.48 -18.28 -3.44
N ASP A 144 -17.45 -19.04 -3.83
CA ASP A 144 -17.58 -20.38 -4.40
C ASP A 144 -17.58 -21.49 -3.33
N ILE A 145 -17.33 -21.13 -2.07
CA ILE A 145 -17.35 -22.06 -0.93
C ILE A 145 -18.60 -21.84 -0.07
N PRO A 146 -19.04 -22.84 0.72
CA PRO A 146 -20.20 -22.68 1.58
C PRO A 146 -20.02 -21.51 2.56
N GLN A 147 -21.03 -20.66 2.68
CA GLN A 147 -21.00 -19.49 3.57
C GLN A 147 -20.66 -19.85 5.03
N SER A 148 -21.01 -21.06 5.48
CA SER A 148 -20.66 -21.56 6.82
C SER A 148 -19.15 -21.74 7.02
N VAL A 149 -18.40 -22.06 5.96
CA VAL A 149 -16.94 -22.19 5.98
C VAL A 149 -16.32 -20.80 6.08
N THR A 150 -16.73 -19.86 5.22
CA THR A 150 -16.32 -18.44 5.29
C THR A 150 -16.64 -17.83 6.65
N ALA A 151 -17.84 -18.08 7.18
CA ALA A 151 -18.25 -17.58 8.49
C ALA A 151 -17.38 -18.15 9.61
N ARG A 152 -17.07 -19.45 9.59
CA ARG A 152 -16.20 -20.08 10.58
C ARG A 152 -14.80 -19.45 10.56
N LYS A 153 -14.21 -19.33 9.38
CA LYS A 153 -12.88 -18.71 9.18
C LYS A 153 -12.82 -17.31 9.78
N CYS A 154 -13.76 -16.44 9.40
CA CYS A 154 -13.82 -15.06 9.89
C CYS A 154 -14.01 -14.99 11.42
N MET A 155 -14.85 -15.87 11.99
CA MET A 155 -15.04 -15.95 13.43
C MET A 155 -13.78 -16.45 14.16
N GLU A 156 -13.05 -17.41 13.61
CA GLU A 156 -11.77 -17.88 14.14
C GLU A 156 -10.70 -16.79 14.12
N ASP A 157 -10.60 -16.02 13.04
CA ASP A 157 -9.68 -14.87 12.92
C ASP A 157 -10.02 -13.77 13.93
N CYS A 158 -11.31 -13.48 14.11
CA CYS A 158 -11.78 -12.58 15.15
C CYS A 158 -11.34 -13.07 16.54
N LEU A 159 -11.53 -14.35 16.86
CA LEU A 159 -11.16 -14.92 18.16
C LEU A 159 -9.65 -14.89 18.38
N ALA A 160 -8.86 -15.24 17.37
CA ALA A 160 -7.40 -15.15 17.41
C ALA A 160 -6.95 -13.72 17.68
N THR A 161 -7.47 -12.75 16.94
CA THR A 161 -7.17 -11.31 17.10
C THR A 161 -7.53 -10.82 18.50
N TYR A 162 -8.71 -11.19 19.02
CA TYR A 162 -9.15 -10.81 20.35
C TYR A 162 -8.22 -11.33 21.44
N ARG A 163 -7.76 -12.58 21.32
CA ARG A 163 -6.85 -13.23 22.28
C ARG A 163 -5.41 -12.71 22.18
N LEU A 164 -4.98 -12.34 20.98
CA LEU A 164 -3.63 -11.88 20.70
C LEU A 164 -3.37 -10.48 21.26
N TYR A 165 -4.33 -9.55 21.17
CA TYR A 165 -4.17 -8.18 21.68
C TYR A 165 -3.75 -8.08 23.16
N PRO A 166 -4.42 -8.74 24.14
CA PRO A 166 -3.97 -8.74 25.53
C PRO A 166 -2.62 -9.44 25.72
N GLN A 167 -2.34 -10.51 24.96
CA GLN A 167 -1.05 -11.19 24.97
C GLN A 167 0.10 -10.24 24.58
N MET A 168 -0.16 -9.29 23.68
CA MET A 168 0.81 -8.28 23.23
C MET A 168 0.84 -7.03 24.12
N GLY A 169 0.20 -7.05 25.31
CA GLY A 169 0.25 -5.96 26.29
C GLY A 169 -0.93 -4.98 26.25
N ALA A 170 -1.87 -5.12 25.31
CA ALA A 170 -3.09 -4.30 25.21
C ALA A 170 -2.87 -2.79 25.44
N ASP A 171 -3.48 -2.22 26.48
CA ASP A 171 -3.45 -0.78 26.78
C ASP A 171 -2.04 -0.31 27.20
N ALA A 172 -1.10 -1.21 27.50
CA ALA A 172 0.29 -0.85 27.79
C ALA A 172 1.01 -0.21 26.59
N TRP A 173 0.48 -0.32 25.37
CA TRP A 173 0.99 0.43 24.20
C TRP A 173 0.76 1.94 24.29
N TRP A 174 -0.15 2.37 25.16
CA TRP A 174 -0.46 3.77 25.42
C TRP A 174 0.12 4.30 26.73
N SER A 175 0.84 3.47 27.49
CA SER A 175 1.52 3.87 28.73
C SER A 175 2.90 4.49 28.44
N PRO A 176 3.39 5.40 29.31
CA PRO A 176 4.69 6.06 29.13
C PRO A 176 5.91 5.16 29.42
N ASP A 177 5.72 4.01 30.07
CA ASP A 177 6.81 3.14 30.49
C ASP A 177 6.91 1.91 29.59
N SER A 178 8.11 1.57 29.12
CA SER A 178 8.33 0.32 28.38
C SER A 178 7.70 -0.89 29.08
N HIS A 179 7.20 -1.86 28.31
CA HIS A 179 6.64 -3.08 28.88
C HIS A 179 7.20 -4.31 28.18
N THR A 180 7.19 -5.44 28.86
CA THR A 180 7.60 -6.73 28.29
C THR A 180 6.44 -7.70 28.42
N TRP A 181 6.03 -8.30 27.32
CA TRP A 181 5.07 -9.39 27.33
C TRP A 181 5.79 -10.73 27.17
N ARG A 182 5.29 -11.75 27.86
CA ARG A 182 5.85 -13.10 27.89
C ARG A 182 4.80 -14.08 27.39
N PHE A 183 5.23 -15.09 26.65
CA PHE A 183 4.35 -16.11 26.12
C PHE A 183 4.93 -17.49 26.39
N SER A 184 4.04 -18.49 26.43
CA SER A 184 4.44 -19.88 26.55
C SER A 184 4.69 -20.45 25.16
N PRO A 185 5.88 -20.99 24.90
CA PRO A 185 6.18 -21.77 23.70
C PRO A 185 5.09 -22.75 23.31
N ASN A 186 4.70 -22.77 22.04
CA ASN A 186 3.82 -23.81 21.51
C ASN A 186 4.62 -25.10 21.26
N LEU A 187 4.58 -26.02 22.23
CA LEU A 187 5.31 -27.29 22.19
C LEU A 187 4.81 -28.24 21.07
N VAL A 188 3.61 -28.02 20.52
CA VAL A 188 3.01 -28.88 19.50
C VAL A 188 3.53 -28.55 18.09
N SER A 189 3.88 -27.29 17.83
CA SER A 189 4.28 -26.81 16.49
C SER A 189 5.79 -26.83 16.22
N GLY A 190 6.54 -27.71 16.90
CA GLY A 190 7.99 -27.80 16.70
C GLY A 190 8.76 -26.56 17.17
N PHE A 191 8.41 -26.04 18.35
CA PHE A 191 9.05 -24.89 18.99
C PHE A 191 10.57 -24.90 18.84
N ASP A 192 11.13 -23.82 18.30
CA ASP A 192 12.57 -23.58 18.29
C ASP A 192 13.02 -23.21 19.71
N PRO A 193 13.85 -24.03 20.38
CA PRO A 193 14.37 -23.73 21.71
C PRO A 193 15.18 -22.42 21.78
N GLY A 194 15.67 -21.94 20.64
CA GLY A 194 16.38 -20.66 20.52
C GLY A 194 15.46 -19.44 20.34
N ALA A 195 14.16 -19.63 20.13
CA ALA A 195 13.23 -18.52 19.98
C ALA A 195 13.03 -17.78 21.33
N PRO A 196 12.91 -16.44 21.31
CA PRO A 196 12.63 -15.68 22.53
C PRO A 196 11.27 -16.09 23.09
N THR A 197 11.12 -16.07 24.42
CA THR A 197 9.83 -16.32 25.12
C THR A 197 9.19 -15.04 25.64
N SER A 198 9.76 -13.91 25.26
CA SER A 198 9.28 -12.59 25.62
C SER A 198 9.74 -11.54 24.62
N HIS A 199 8.93 -10.51 24.44
CA HIS A 199 9.30 -9.34 23.65
C HIS A 199 9.14 -8.08 24.49
N THR A 200 10.13 -7.19 24.39
CA THR A 200 10.12 -5.91 25.09
C THR A 200 9.73 -4.81 24.12
N VAL A 201 8.70 -4.06 24.49
CA VAL A 201 8.20 -2.89 23.78
C VAL A 201 8.81 -1.65 24.41
N THR A 202 9.76 -1.04 23.69
CA THR A 202 10.43 0.20 24.11
C THR A 202 9.52 1.41 23.95
N GLN A 203 9.90 2.56 24.53
CA GLN A 203 9.12 3.79 24.35
C GLN A 203 9.08 4.25 22.88
N ALA A 204 10.19 4.18 22.16
CA ALA A 204 10.24 4.54 20.75
C ALA A 204 9.30 3.68 19.89
N MET A 205 9.21 2.38 20.18
CA MET A 205 8.25 1.48 19.51
C MET A 205 6.81 1.92 19.76
N LYS A 206 6.47 2.31 20.99
CA LYS A 206 5.13 2.83 21.28
C LYS A 206 4.86 4.12 20.53
N ASP A 207 5.83 5.04 20.48
CA ASP A 207 5.66 6.31 19.77
C ASP A 207 5.35 6.07 18.29
N CYS A 208 6.06 5.13 17.63
CA CYS A 208 5.76 4.69 16.27
C CYS A 208 4.33 4.14 16.15
N TYR A 209 3.98 3.15 16.97
CA TYR A 209 2.64 2.54 16.95
C TYR A 209 1.53 3.57 17.16
N GLN A 210 1.71 4.50 18.10
CA GLN A 210 0.72 5.53 18.39
C GLN A 210 0.55 6.50 17.21
N VAL A 211 1.63 6.84 16.51
CA VAL A 211 1.56 7.62 15.27
C VAL A 211 0.77 6.83 14.22
N ASP A 212 1.14 5.58 13.97
CA ASP A 212 0.52 4.71 12.95
C ASP A 212 -1.00 4.56 13.15
N ILE A 213 -1.43 4.28 14.39
CA ILE A 213 -2.85 4.14 14.73
C ILE A 213 -3.58 5.49 14.65
N ARG A 214 -2.93 6.62 15.01
CA ARG A 214 -3.56 7.94 14.92
C ARG A 214 -3.73 8.39 13.48
N ILE A 215 -2.79 8.10 12.58
CA ILE A 215 -2.87 8.53 11.17
C ILE A 215 -3.85 7.71 10.36
N MET A 216 -4.08 6.44 10.71
CA MET A 216 -4.90 5.52 9.93
C MET A 216 -6.30 6.07 9.60
N PRO A 217 -7.08 6.62 10.54
CA PRO A 217 -8.37 7.26 10.23
C PRO A 217 -8.25 8.54 9.39
N LEU A 218 -7.11 9.26 9.46
CA LEU A 218 -6.87 10.40 8.58
C LEU A 218 -6.66 9.93 7.14
N LEU A 219 -5.86 8.88 6.93
CA LEU A 219 -5.60 8.32 5.60
C LEU A 219 -6.89 7.79 4.96
N MET A 220 -7.77 7.18 5.74
CA MET A 220 -9.10 6.77 5.27
C MET A 220 -9.94 7.97 4.81
N ARG A 221 -10.01 9.05 5.60
CA ARG A 221 -10.74 10.26 5.21
C ARG A 221 -10.14 10.93 3.97
N MET A 222 -8.82 10.93 3.83
CA MET A 222 -8.15 11.42 2.63
C MET A 222 -8.50 10.57 1.41
N SER A 223 -8.52 9.25 1.56
CA SER A 223 -8.91 8.28 0.51
C SER A 223 -10.35 8.50 0.06
N GLN A 224 -11.28 8.71 1.00
CA GLN A 224 -12.68 9.02 0.73
C GLN A 224 -12.88 10.38 0.08
N ARG A 225 -12.13 11.39 0.53
CA ARG A 225 -12.22 12.73 -0.05
C ARG A 225 -11.81 12.69 -1.51
N GLY A 226 -10.72 11.99 -1.83
CA GLY A 226 -10.14 11.97 -3.16
C GLY A 226 -9.76 13.37 -3.67
N ILE A 227 -9.25 13.42 -4.90
CA ILE A 227 -8.80 14.65 -5.54
C ILE A 227 -9.71 14.97 -6.73
N LEU A 228 -10.23 16.20 -6.83
CA LEU A 228 -11.10 16.58 -7.95
C LEU A 228 -10.36 16.37 -9.29
N LEU A 229 -11.06 15.76 -10.25
CA LEU A 229 -10.53 15.53 -11.60
C LEU A 229 -10.99 16.63 -12.56
N ARG A 230 -10.26 16.79 -13.66
CA ARG A 230 -10.64 17.61 -14.81
C ARG A 230 -11.06 16.68 -15.97
N PRO A 231 -12.36 16.39 -16.14
CA PRO A 231 -12.85 15.40 -17.09
C PRO A 231 -12.44 15.67 -18.54
N ASP A 232 -12.45 16.94 -18.95
CA ASP A 232 -12.12 17.31 -20.33
C ASP A 232 -10.64 17.05 -20.66
N LEU A 233 -9.74 17.31 -19.72
CA LEU A 233 -8.32 16.99 -19.87
C LEU A 233 -8.08 15.48 -19.91
N LEU A 234 -8.80 14.71 -19.08
CA LEU A 234 -8.73 13.25 -19.14
C LEU A 234 -9.16 12.72 -20.52
N LYS A 235 -10.26 13.25 -21.08
CA LYS A 235 -10.73 12.89 -22.43
C LYS A 235 -9.72 13.29 -23.51
N SER A 236 -9.12 14.48 -23.42
CA SER A 236 -8.10 14.90 -24.39
C SER A 236 -6.84 14.05 -24.32
N TRP A 237 -6.38 13.72 -23.11
CA TRP A 237 -5.26 12.80 -22.89
C TRP A 237 -5.57 11.41 -23.45
N TYR A 238 -6.77 10.89 -23.21
CA TYR A 238 -7.20 9.60 -23.74
C TYR A 238 -7.17 9.55 -25.27
N LYS A 239 -7.72 10.59 -25.92
CA LYS A 239 -7.73 10.70 -27.38
C LYS A 239 -6.31 10.74 -27.93
N LYS A 240 -5.49 11.68 -27.44
CA LYS A 240 -4.10 11.85 -27.88
C LYS A 240 -3.28 10.57 -27.73
N LEU A 241 -3.31 9.96 -26.54
CA LEU A 241 -2.55 8.74 -26.28
C LEU A 241 -3.06 7.55 -27.10
N SER A 242 -4.36 7.51 -27.43
CA SER A 242 -4.90 6.47 -28.31
C SER A 242 -4.41 6.63 -29.75
N GLU A 243 -4.38 7.86 -30.27
CA GLU A 243 -3.84 8.17 -31.59
C GLU A 243 -2.34 7.85 -31.67
N ASP A 244 -1.55 8.29 -30.67
CA ASP A 244 -0.12 8.00 -30.57
C ASP A 244 0.16 6.50 -30.46
N GLN A 245 -0.66 5.76 -29.69
CA GLN A 245 -0.52 4.32 -29.53
C GLN A 245 -0.70 3.60 -30.87
N VAL A 246 -1.78 3.91 -31.60
CA VAL A 246 -2.06 3.33 -32.92
C VAL A 246 -0.95 3.66 -33.91
N PHE A 247 -0.43 4.89 -33.88
CA PHE A 247 0.67 5.29 -34.74
C PHE A 247 1.93 4.43 -34.50
N TYR A 248 2.40 4.34 -33.25
CA TYR A 248 3.61 3.58 -32.94
C TYR A 248 3.44 2.07 -33.14
N GLU A 249 2.25 1.54 -32.84
CA GLU A 249 1.90 0.15 -33.11
C GLU A 249 1.95 -0.15 -34.61
N GLY A 250 1.31 0.68 -35.44
CA GLY A 250 1.34 0.53 -36.90
C GLY A 250 2.74 0.65 -37.53
N VAL A 251 3.66 1.41 -36.93
CA VAL A 251 5.07 1.44 -37.35
C VAL A 251 5.77 0.11 -37.06
N CYS A 252 5.51 -0.50 -35.89
CA CYS A 252 6.10 -1.78 -35.52
C CYS A 252 5.51 -2.95 -36.30
N GLU A 253 4.20 -2.93 -36.57
CA GLU A 253 3.51 -3.94 -37.38
C GLU A 253 4.04 -3.98 -38.82
N LYS A 254 4.38 -2.83 -39.41
CA LYS A 254 5.04 -2.75 -40.72
C LYS A 254 6.42 -3.40 -40.74
N GLU A 255 7.12 -3.37 -39.61
CA GLU A 255 8.39 -4.08 -39.38
C GLU A 255 8.18 -5.55 -38.97
N GLY A 256 6.92 -6.01 -38.91
CA GLY A 256 6.56 -7.41 -38.71
C GLY A 256 6.52 -7.88 -37.26
N PHE A 257 6.39 -6.99 -36.27
CA PHE A 257 6.35 -7.39 -34.86
C PHE A 257 5.37 -6.57 -34.00
N ASN A 258 4.86 -7.20 -32.94
CA ASN A 258 4.03 -6.56 -31.93
C ASN A 258 4.93 -5.88 -30.86
N PRO A 259 4.85 -4.55 -30.66
CA PRO A 259 5.68 -3.84 -29.68
C PRO A 259 5.33 -4.15 -28.22
N GLY A 260 4.16 -4.74 -27.97
CA GLY A 260 3.72 -5.29 -26.70
C GLY A 260 4.33 -6.65 -26.35
N SER A 261 4.98 -7.34 -27.29
CA SER A 261 5.64 -8.64 -27.06
C SER A 261 7.15 -8.47 -26.85
N PRO A 262 7.68 -8.59 -25.61
CA PRO A 262 9.11 -8.43 -25.36
C PRO A 262 9.99 -9.40 -26.17
N GLN A 263 9.47 -10.59 -26.45
CA GLN A 263 10.16 -11.61 -27.24
C GLN A 263 10.29 -11.20 -28.71
N GLN A 264 9.20 -10.73 -29.33
CA GLN A 264 9.23 -10.30 -30.73
C GLN A 264 10.06 -9.03 -30.91
N VAL A 265 9.96 -8.07 -29.98
CA VAL A 265 10.83 -6.88 -29.93
C VAL A 265 12.30 -7.29 -29.89
N GLY A 266 12.65 -8.21 -28.98
CA GLY A 266 14.03 -8.65 -28.82
C GLY A 266 14.58 -9.32 -30.08
N PHE A 267 13.80 -10.25 -30.66
CA PHE A 267 14.19 -10.94 -31.89
C PHE A 267 14.37 -9.97 -33.07
N THR A 268 13.43 -9.04 -33.26
CA THR A 268 13.46 -8.10 -34.38
C THR A 268 14.65 -7.14 -34.28
N LEU A 269 14.88 -6.55 -33.11
CA LEU A 269 16.03 -5.66 -32.90
C LEU A 269 17.36 -6.39 -33.05
N ALA A 270 17.45 -7.65 -32.58
CA ALA A 270 18.63 -8.48 -32.79
C ALA A 270 18.87 -8.81 -34.28
N ALA A 271 17.80 -9.14 -35.02
CA ALA A 271 17.88 -9.38 -36.46
C ALA A 271 18.32 -8.13 -37.25
N ARG A 272 18.01 -6.94 -36.73
CA ARG A 272 18.45 -5.64 -37.25
C ARG A 272 19.88 -5.26 -36.85
N GLY A 273 20.57 -6.12 -36.09
CA GLY A 273 21.97 -5.93 -35.70
C GLY A 273 22.18 -5.29 -34.32
N SER A 274 21.12 -5.06 -33.53
CA SER A 274 21.26 -4.56 -32.16
C SER A 274 21.74 -5.65 -31.21
N PHE A 275 22.72 -5.34 -30.36
CA PHE A 275 23.14 -6.26 -29.31
C PHE A 275 22.21 -6.16 -28.09
N LEU A 276 21.62 -7.30 -27.69
CA LEU A 276 20.74 -7.41 -26.54
C LEU A 276 21.21 -8.57 -25.65
N PRO A 277 21.40 -8.37 -24.34
CA PRO A 277 21.74 -9.46 -23.44
C PRO A 277 20.52 -10.37 -23.18
N PHE A 278 20.75 -11.63 -22.82
CA PHE A 278 19.69 -12.53 -22.40
C PHE A 278 19.15 -12.19 -20.99
N THR A 279 17.90 -12.56 -20.72
CA THR A 279 17.36 -12.55 -19.35
C THR A 279 18.08 -13.57 -18.48
N LYS A 280 17.94 -13.46 -17.15
CA LYS A 280 18.49 -14.46 -16.20
C LYS A 280 18.04 -15.89 -16.53
N SER A 281 16.79 -16.05 -16.97
CA SER A 281 16.23 -17.34 -17.41
C SER A 281 16.76 -17.83 -18.76
N LYS A 282 17.50 -16.99 -19.50
CA LYS A 282 18.02 -17.25 -20.85
C LYS A 282 16.97 -17.61 -21.91
N ARG A 283 15.68 -17.43 -21.62
CA ARG A 283 14.58 -17.76 -22.54
C ARG A 283 14.26 -16.63 -23.53
N GLN A 284 14.61 -15.40 -23.21
CA GLN A 284 14.32 -14.23 -24.04
C GLN A 284 15.44 -13.18 -23.95
N LEU A 285 15.52 -12.32 -24.94
CA LEU A 285 16.39 -11.15 -24.92
C LEU A 285 15.81 -10.08 -23.98
N ARG A 286 16.67 -9.39 -23.24
CA ARG A 286 16.29 -8.29 -22.36
C ARG A 286 15.96 -7.08 -23.20
N THR A 287 14.71 -6.66 -23.15
CA THR A 287 14.25 -5.43 -23.80
C THR A 287 13.81 -4.41 -22.75
N GLY A 288 14.45 -4.36 -21.59
CA GLY A 288 14.14 -3.35 -20.55
C GLY A 288 14.44 -1.93 -21.03
N ASN A 289 13.83 -0.93 -20.40
CA ASN A 289 14.04 0.48 -20.77
C ASN A 289 15.52 0.88 -20.66
N ASP A 290 16.24 0.33 -19.67
CA ASP A 290 17.69 0.48 -19.48
C ASP A 290 18.49 0.05 -20.71
N ILE A 291 18.12 -1.10 -21.31
CA ILE A 291 18.81 -1.64 -22.48
C ILE A 291 18.41 -0.86 -23.74
N LEU A 292 17.11 -0.66 -23.98
CA LEU A 292 16.61 -0.04 -25.20
C LEU A 292 17.06 1.42 -25.36
N THR A 293 17.23 2.15 -24.25
CA THR A 293 17.70 3.55 -24.28
C THR A 293 19.15 3.65 -24.74
N GLY A 294 19.96 2.61 -24.54
CA GLY A 294 21.35 2.54 -24.99
C GLY A 294 21.52 2.13 -26.45
N LEU A 295 20.45 1.79 -27.16
CA LEU A 295 20.51 1.38 -28.56
C LEU A 295 20.39 2.57 -29.50
N SER A 296 21.15 2.55 -30.59
CA SER A 296 21.05 3.54 -31.67
C SER A 296 19.99 3.20 -32.72
N ASP A 297 19.37 2.00 -32.66
CA ASP A 297 18.34 1.59 -33.61
C ASP A 297 17.08 2.46 -33.45
N PRO A 298 16.60 3.15 -34.50
CA PRO A 298 15.38 3.95 -34.44
C PRO A 298 14.16 3.15 -33.95
N MET A 299 14.10 1.84 -34.23
CA MET A 299 13.00 1.00 -33.77
C MET A 299 13.00 0.81 -32.25
N ALA A 300 14.15 0.89 -31.58
CA ALA A 300 14.19 0.87 -30.13
C ALA A 300 13.50 2.11 -29.53
N ILE A 301 13.68 3.29 -30.16
CA ILE A 301 13.02 4.54 -29.76
C ILE A 301 11.51 4.44 -29.95
N ILE A 302 11.06 3.91 -31.09
CA ILE A 302 9.63 3.70 -31.36
C ILE A 302 9.00 2.76 -30.33
N VAL A 303 9.66 1.65 -30.00
CA VAL A 303 9.18 0.72 -28.96
C VAL A 303 9.11 1.38 -27.59
N LEU A 304 10.12 2.17 -27.22
CA LEU A 304 10.11 2.95 -25.97
C LEU A 304 8.92 3.92 -25.93
N LYS A 305 8.65 4.62 -27.03
CA LYS A 305 7.51 5.54 -27.13
C LYS A 305 6.17 4.83 -27.07
N HIS A 306 6.01 3.72 -27.76
CA HIS A 306 4.82 2.88 -27.66
C HIS A 306 4.55 2.45 -26.20
N ARG A 307 5.59 1.97 -25.50
CA ARG A 307 5.47 1.54 -24.10
C ARG A 307 5.18 2.69 -23.15
N GLU A 308 5.79 3.84 -23.37
CA GLU A 308 5.50 5.07 -22.63
C GLU A 308 4.01 5.43 -22.76
N VAL A 309 3.52 5.57 -24.00
CA VAL A 309 2.12 5.92 -24.29
C VAL A 309 1.16 4.88 -23.73
N THR A 310 1.42 3.59 -23.96
CA THR A 310 0.59 2.49 -23.43
C THR A 310 0.50 2.54 -21.92
N ARG A 311 1.63 2.77 -21.23
CA ARG A 311 1.67 2.90 -19.77
C ARG A 311 0.88 4.12 -19.31
N LEU A 312 1.09 5.29 -19.93
CA LEU A 312 0.38 6.51 -19.57
C LEU A 312 -1.13 6.34 -19.69
N LYS A 313 -1.59 5.77 -20.80
CA LYS A 313 -3.00 5.50 -21.08
C LYS A 313 -3.58 4.52 -20.07
N SER A 314 -2.99 3.32 -19.97
CA SER A 314 -3.55 2.22 -19.16
C SER A 314 -3.46 2.46 -17.65
N HIS A 315 -2.37 3.06 -17.15
CA HIS A 315 -2.15 3.20 -15.71
C HIS A 315 -2.62 4.54 -15.13
N TYR A 316 -2.71 5.59 -15.95
CA TYR A 316 -3.01 6.94 -15.44
C TYR A 316 -4.16 7.65 -16.15
N VAL A 317 -4.64 7.22 -17.32
CA VAL A 317 -5.83 7.83 -17.94
C VAL A 317 -7.05 6.95 -17.72
N VAL A 318 -7.03 5.74 -18.25
CA VAL A 318 -8.16 4.79 -18.21
C VAL A 318 -8.72 4.59 -16.79
N PRO A 319 -7.91 4.46 -15.72
CA PRO A 319 -8.45 4.20 -14.39
C PRO A 319 -9.22 5.39 -13.77
N TRP A 320 -8.97 6.61 -14.24
CA TRP A 320 -9.71 7.82 -13.84
C TRP A 320 -10.83 8.16 -14.81
N LEU A 321 -10.64 7.78 -16.09
CA LEU A 321 -11.58 8.04 -17.15
C LEU A 321 -12.81 7.14 -17.05
N GLY A 322 -12.66 5.86 -16.66
CA GLY A 322 -13.78 4.91 -16.71
C GLY A 322 -14.26 4.65 -18.14
N LEU A 323 -14.32 3.39 -18.56
CA LEU A 323 -14.84 3.02 -19.87
C LEU A 323 -15.99 2.04 -19.65
N ASP A 324 -17.10 2.24 -20.37
CA ASP A 324 -18.16 1.24 -20.44
C ASP A 324 -17.82 0.13 -21.46
N GLU A 325 -18.73 -0.82 -21.65
CA GLU A 325 -18.55 -1.96 -22.56
C GLU A 325 -18.34 -1.53 -24.02
N ASP A 326 -18.87 -0.35 -24.39
CA ASP A 326 -18.74 0.24 -25.73
C ASP A 326 -17.51 1.17 -25.85
N ASN A 327 -16.63 1.19 -24.84
CA ASN A 327 -15.46 2.08 -24.72
C ASN A 327 -15.80 3.57 -24.72
N VAL A 328 -16.99 3.94 -24.26
CA VAL A 328 -17.37 5.35 -24.07
C VAL A 328 -16.80 5.85 -22.74
N PRO A 329 -16.12 7.02 -22.72
CA PRO A 329 -15.58 7.61 -21.49
C PRO A 329 -16.63 8.11 -20.49
N HIS A 330 -16.53 7.66 -19.24
CA HIS A 330 -17.35 8.11 -18.10
C HIS A 330 -16.45 8.58 -16.93
N PRO A 331 -15.79 9.76 -17.05
CA PRO A 331 -14.80 10.20 -16.07
C PRO A 331 -15.35 10.19 -14.66
N HIS A 332 -14.57 9.64 -13.74
CA HIS A 332 -14.85 9.82 -12.32
C HIS A 332 -14.78 11.31 -11.98
N GLU A 333 -15.67 11.76 -11.10
CA GLU A 333 -15.64 13.14 -10.61
C GLU A 333 -14.34 13.44 -9.84
N ARG A 334 -13.88 12.45 -9.06
CA ARG A 334 -12.67 12.55 -8.24
C ARG A 334 -11.80 11.31 -8.39
N ALA A 335 -10.51 11.50 -8.21
CA ALA A 335 -9.53 10.44 -8.10
C ALA A 335 -9.51 9.89 -6.67
N TYR A 336 -10.10 8.71 -6.51
CA TYR A 336 -10.09 7.95 -5.27
C TYR A 336 -9.00 6.87 -5.32
N THR A 337 -8.19 6.81 -4.27
CA THR A 337 -7.14 5.79 -4.06
C THR A 337 -7.14 5.39 -2.59
N HIS A 338 -6.62 4.21 -2.27
CA HIS A 338 -6.41 3.84 -0.87
C HIS A 338 -5.06 4.29 -0.39
N LEU A 339 -5.05 5.20 0.58
CA LEU A 339 -3.88 5.63 1.30
C LEU A 339 -3.70 4.79 2.56
N TYR A 340 -2.49 4.29 2.75
CA TYR A 340 -2.12 3.50 3.93
C TYR A 340 -0.65 3.66 4.26
N LEU A 341 -0.28 3.35 5.49
CA LEU A 341 1.12 3.29 5.89
C LEU A 341 1.67 1.90 5.57
N ASP A 342 2.80 1.84 4.88
CA ASP A 342 3.58 0.63 4.78
C ASP A 342 4.43 0.48 6.05
N THR A 343 3.97 -0.36 6.96
CA THR A 343 4.62 -0.66 8.24
C THR A 343 6.04 -1.20 8.11
N SER A 344 6.42 -1.76 6.94
CA SER A 344 7.79 -2.24 6.71
C SER A 344 8.77 -1.13 6.37
N THR A 345 8.31 -0.08 5.69
CA THR A 345 9.16 1.05 5.25
C THR A 345 8.90 2.34 6.01
N GLY A 346 7.81 2.42 6.78
CA GLY A 346 7.32 3.63 7.43
C GLY A 346 6.80 4.70 6.46
N ARG A 347 6.70 4.40 5.15
CA ARG A 347 6.21 5.35 4.14
C ARG A 347 4.73 5.16 3.87
N LEU A 348 4.04 6.27 3.57
CA LEU A 348 2.71 6.18 2.99
C LEU A 348 2.79 5.49 1.62
N LYS A 349 1.77 4.72 1.28
CA LYS A 349 1.54 4.12 -0.03
C LYS A 349 0.14 4.43 -0.50
N SER A 350 -0.01 4.41 -1.82
CA SER A 350 -1.31 4.49 -2.50
C SER A 350 -1.49 3.26 -3.38
N SER A 351 -2.63 2.57 -3.24
CA SER A 351 -3.01 1.41 -4.06
C SER A 351 -4.37 1.62 -4.72
N ASP A 352 -4.69 0.77 -5.70
CA ASP A 352 -5.89 0.90 -6.54
C ASP A 352 -5.99 2.30 -7.16
N ARG A 353 -5.14 2.50 -8.19
CA ARG A 353 -4.82 3.80 -8.83
C ARG A 353 -3.82 4.64 -8.03
N ASN A 354 -2.57 4.16 -8.02
CA ASN A 354 -1.44 4.74 -7.28
C ASN A 354 -1.13 6.18 -7.71
N LEU A 355 -1.23 7.13 -6.78
CA LEU A 355 -0.98 8.56 -6.98
C LEU A 355 0.51 8.94 -6.94
N GLN A 356 1.36 8.15 -6.29
CA GLN A 356 2.78 8.46 -6.10
C GLN A 356 3.56 8.43 -7.42
N ASN A 357 3.18 7.54 -8.33
CA ASN A 357 3.90 7.30 -9.57
C ASN A 357 3.39 8.13 -10.75
N ILE A 358 2.51 9.11 -10.52
CA ILE A 358 1.92 9.91 -11.61
C ILE A 358 2.98 10.88 -12.16
N PRO A 359 3.28 10.81 -13.48
CA PRO A 359 4.23 11.71 -14.12
C PRO A 359 3.81 13.17 -13.98
N GLY A 360 4.78 14.06 -13.79
CA GLY A 360 4.55 15.50 -13.62
C GLY A 360 3.68 16.11 -14.72
N ILE A 361 3.93 15.71 -15.98
CA ILE A 361 3.18 16.19 -17.17
C ILE A 361 1.69 15.87 -17.13
N MET A 362 1.26 14.87 -16.35
CA MET A 362 -0.14 14.48 -16.24
C MET A 362 -0.81 15.00 -14.98
N ARG A 363 -0.08 15.64 -14.05
CA ARG A 363 -0.67 16.13 -12.79
C ARG A 363 -1.71 17.23 -13.01
N GLU A 364 -1.74 17.85 -14.19
CA GLU A 364 -2.75 18.83 -14.58
C GLU A 364 -4.18 18.25 -14.66
N ILE A 365 -4.34 16.92 -14.70
CA ILE A 365 -5.67 16.28 -14.65
C ILE A 365 -6.35 16.46 -13.29
N PHE A 366 -5.61 16.86 -12.26
CA PHE A 366 -6.13 17.15 -10.93
C PHE A 366 -6.46 18.62 -10.78
N ALA A 367 -7.57 18.91 -10.10
CA ALA A 367 -8.01 20.25 -9.73
C ALA A 367 -8.08 20.40 -8.20
N PRO A 368 -7.79 21.60 -7.67
CA PRO A 368 -8.06 21.91 -6.28
C PRO A 368 -9.56 22.20 -6.10
N ASP A 369 -10.12 21.80 -4.97
CA ASP A 369 -11.52 22.09 -4.63
C ASP A 369 -11.83 23.60 -4.56
N THR A 370 -10.85 24.40 -4.13
CA THR A 370 -10.99 25.84 -3.88
C THR A 370 -10.35 26.71 -4.96
N GLY A 371 -9.89 26.11 -6.07
CA GLY A 371 -9.19 26.84 -7.14
C GLY A 371 -7.70 27.08 -6.89
N THR A 372 -7.16 26.81 -5.69
CA THR A 372 -5.73 26.97 -5.36
C THR A 372 -5.15 25.71 -4.72
N TRP A 373 -3.93 25.34 -5.13
CA TRP A 373 -3.15 24.28 -4.48
C TRP A 373 -2.27 24.85 -3.37
N SER A 374 -2.06 24.06 -2.32
CA SER A 374 -1.01 24.30 -1.33
C SER A 374 -0.15 23.04 -1.24
N SER A 375 1.16 23.21 -1.25
CA SER A 375 2.13 22.13 -1.16
C SER A 375 3.14 22.43 -0.07
N LEU A 376 3.47 21.41 0.71
CA LEU A 376 4.59 21.40 1.64
C LEU A 376 5.45 20.20 1.26
N ASP A 377 6.75 20.42 1.09
CA ASP A 377 7.72 19.40 0.74
C ASP A 377 8.96 19.59 1.61
N ASP A 378 9.32 18.53 2.36
CA ASP A 378 10.50 18.57 3.20
C ASP A 378 11.75 18.36 2.33
N SER A 379 12.46 19.47 2.08
CA SER A 379 13.62 19.48 1.19
C SER A 379 14.72 18.52 1.67
N GLN A 380 14.83 17.39 0.97
CA GLN A 380 15.85 16.36 1.17
C GLN A 380 15.86 15.78 2.60
N ILE A 381 14.68 15.56 3.18
CA ILE A 381 14.55 15.11 4.57
C ILE A 381 15.39 13.88 4.92
N GLU A 382 15.50 12.91 4.01
CA GLU A 382 16.25 11.67 4.21
C GLU A 382 17.76 11.93 4.35
N MET A 383 18.31 12.84 3.54
CA MET A 383 19.71 13.23 3.65
C MET A 383 19.98 14.07 4.91
N ARG A 384 19.01 14.89 5.33
CA ARG A 384 19.11 15.63 6.60
C ARG A 384 19.09 14.68 7.80
N MET A 385 18.25 13.65 7.75
CA MET A 385 18.25 12.59 8.75
C MET A 385 19.57 11.83 8.75
N LEU A 386 20.12 11.49 7.58
CA LEU A 386 21.44 10.86 7.49
C LEU A 386 22.53 11.72 8.11
N ALA A 387 22.58 13.03 7.81
CA ALA A 387 23.55 13.96 8.41
C ALA A 387 23.44 14.00 9.94
N HIS A 388 22.21 14.05 10.46
CA HIS A 388 21.95 14.05 11.89
C HIS A 388 22.36 12.74 12.57
N LEU A 389 22.01 11.60 11.97
CA LEU A 389 22.31 10.27 12.53
C LEU A 389 23.78 9.89 12.42
N SER A 390 24.47 10.30 11.35
CA SER A 390 25.90 10.05 11.17
C SER A 390 26.78 11.00 12.01
N GLY A 391 26.26 12.18 12.33
CA GLY A 391 27.03 13.25 12.97
C GLY A 391 28.13 13.81 12.08
N ASP A 392 28.05 13.64 10.76
CA ASP A 392 29.11 14.09 9.83
C ASP A 392 29.21 15.63 9.84
N PRO A 393 30.35 16.21 10.25
CA PRO A 393 30.47 17.64 10.43
C PRO A 393 30.41 18.42 9.11
N VAL A 394 30.73 17.78 7.98
CA VAL A 394 30.67 18.43 6.66
C VAL A 394 29.22 18.54 6.21
N MET A 395 28.45 17.46 6.33
CA MET A 395 27.03 17.46 5.99
C MET A 395 26.22 18.37 6.90
N LEU A 396 26.48 18.32 8.22
CA LEU A 396 25.81 19.19 9.19
C LEU A 396 26.07 20.66 8.87
N LYS A 397 27.34 21.04 8.69
CA LYS A 397 27.72 22.41 8.34
C LYS A 397 27.10 22.86 7.02
N ALA A 398 27.12 22.02 5.98
CA ALA A 398 26.49 22.37 4.70
C ALA A 398 24.99 22.67 4.87
N TYR A 399 24.28 21.92 5.71
CA TYR A 399 22.87 22.21 5.98
C TYR A 399 22.64 23.43 6.89
N GLU A 400 23.53 23.70 7.84
CA GLU A 400 23.50 24.90 8.70
C GLU A 400 23.75 26.18 7.89
N ASP A 401 24.71 26.15 6.97
CA ASP A 401 25.10 27.27 6.11
C ASP A 401 24.11 27.48 4.95
N GLY A 402 23.18 26.54 4.72
CA GLY A 402 22.21 26.58 3.62
C GLY A 402 22.80 26.21 2.26
N ASP A 403 23.95 25.54 2.26
CA ASP A 403 24.68 25.13 1.07
C ASP A 403 24.00 23.96 0.33
N ASP A 404 24.34 23.81 -0.95
CA ASP A 404 23.97 22.64 -1.73
C ASP A 404 24.82 21.43 -1.30
N ILE A 405 24.20 20.49 -0.59
CA ILE A 405 24.87 19.28 -0.11
C ILE A 405 25.53 18.48 -1.24
N HIS A 406 24.98 18.51 -2.45
CA HIS A 406 25.60 17.83 -3.59
C HIS A 406 26.87 18.57 -4.03
N ALA A 407 26.87 19.91 -4.01
CA ALA A 407 28.08 20.68 -4.28
C ALA A 407 29.16 20.42 -3.21
N ALA A 408 28.77 20.38 -1.93
CA ALA A 408 29.68 20.04 -0.84
C ALA A 408 30.30 18.64 -1.01
N THR A 409 29.49 17.63 -1.33
CA THR A 409 29.99 16.28 -1.65
C THR A 409 30.92 16.31 -2.88
N GLN A 410 30.53 17.03 -3.94
CA GLN A 410 31.33 17.12 -5.17
C GLN A 410 32.70 17.71 -4.91
N MET A 411 32.78 18.83 -4.19
CA MET A 411 34.05 19.46 -3.83
C MET A 411 34.96 18.54 -3.03
N ARG A 412 34.39 17.59 -2.27
CA ARG A 412 35.16 16.68 -1.43
C ARG A 412 35.66 15.45 -2.20
N LEU A 413 34.79 14.83 -2.99
CA LEU A 413 35.08 13.56 -3.69
C LEU A 413 35.67 13.78 -5.09
N TRP A 414 35.31 14.88 -5.74
CA TRP A 414 35.78 15.29 -7.07
C TRP A 414 36.27 16.74 -7.07
N PRO A 415 37.30 17.09 -6.25
CA PRO A 415 37.74 18.47 -6.03
C PRO A 415 38.21 19.20 -7.30
N ASN A 416 38.63 18.46 -8.33
CA ASN A 416 39.15 19.03 -9.58
C ASN A 416 38.07 19.22 -10.66
N THR A 417 36.79 19.14 -10.31
CA THR A 417 35.67 19.25 -11.25
C THR A 417 34.94 20.56 -11.07
N ALA A 418 34.42 21.12 -12.17
CA ALA A 418 33.58 22.30 -12.10
C ALA A 418 32.21 21.94 -11.52
N LEU A 419 31.64 22.79 -10.66
CA LEU A 419 30.35 22.53 -9.99
C LEU A 419 29.16 22.41 -10.96
N ASP A 420 29.29 22.94 -12.17
CA ASP A 420 28.31 22.88 -13.25
C ASP A 420 28.50 21.68 -14.19
N ASP A 421 29.53 20.85 -13.98
CA ASP A 421 29.71 19.59 -14.71
C ASP A 421 28.53 18.66 -14.45
N LYS A 422 27.65 18.55 -15.46
CA LYS A 422 26.40 17.80 -15.38
C LYS A 422 26.62 16.31 -15.11
N GLU A 423 27.69 15.71 -15.65
CA GLU A 423 27.95 14.29 -15.45
C GLU A 423 28.46 14.02 -14.03
N VAL A 424 29.37 14.85 -13.53
CA VAL A 424 29.86 14.72 -12.15
C VAL A 424 28.73 14.99 -11.17
N ARG A 425 27.94 16.04 -11.38
CA ARG A 425 26.79 16.37 -10.54
C ARG A 425 25.75 15.24 -10.52
N ARG A 426 25.53 14.56 -11.65
CA ARG A 426 24.68 13.36 -11.72
C ARG A 426 25.25 12.22 -10.88
N ARG A 427 26.56 11.94 -10.97
CA ARG A 427 27.24 10.90 -10.17
C ARG A 427 27.17 11.20 -8.68
N VAL A 428 27.37 12.46 -8.28
CA VAL A 428 27.28 12.88 -6.88
C VAL A 428 25.87 12.66 -6.32
N LYS A 429 24.83 12.99 -7.09
CA LYS A 429 23.45 12.74 -6.69
C LYS A 429 23.18 11.24 -6.50
N VAL A 430 23.66 10.41 -7.43
CA VAL A 430 23.56 8.95 -7.33
C VAL A 430 24.29 8.46 -6.08
N PHE A 431 25.53 8.90 -5.86
CA PHE A 431 26.33 8.52 -4.68
C PHE A 431 25.63 8.88 -3.36
N ASN A 432 25.17 10.13 -3.19
CA ASN A 432 24.47 10.54 -1.98
C ASN A 432 23.19 9.72 -1.74
N PHE A 433 22.45 9.42 -2.82
CA PHE A 433 21.26 8.58 -2.74
C PHE A 433 21.61 7.13 -2.36
N GLU A 434 22.57 6.52 -3.03
CA GLU A 434 23.02 5.15 -2.74
C GLU A 434 23.54 5.00 -1.31
N MET A 435 24.34 5.95 -0.82
CA MET A 435 24.81 5.96 0.57
C MET A 435 23.66 6.06 1.58
N THR A 436 22.58 6.76 1.24
CA THR A 436 21.40 6.87 2.11
C THR A 436 20.61 5.56 2.17
N PHE A 437 20.60 4.78 1.09
CA PHE A 437 19.79 3.56 0.94
C PHE A 437 20.57 2.25 0.96
N GLY A 438 21.88 2.27 1.21
CA GLY A 438 22.73 1.08 1.21
C GLY A 438 22.93 0.47 -0.18
N GLY A 439 22.93 1.31 -1.23
CA GLY A 439 23.33 0.90 -2.57
C GLY A 439 24.80 0.47 -2.58
N GLY A 440 25.09 -0.64 -3.26
CA GLY A 440 26.42 -1.25 -3.36
C GLY A 440 27.03 -1.15 -4.74
#